data_AF-A0A9D6MCE9-F1
#
_entry.id   AF-A0A9D6MCE9-F1
#
_cell.length_a   1.000
_cell.length_b   1.000
_cell.length_c   1.000
_cell.angle_alpha   90.00
_cell.angle_beta   90.00
_cell.angle_gamma   90.00
#
_symmetry.space_group_name_H-M   'P 1'
#
loop_
_entity.id
_entity.type
_entity.pdbx_description
1 polymer ?
#
loop_
_entity_poly.entity_id
_entity_poly.type
_entity_poly.pdbx_seq_one_letter_code
_entity_poly.pdbx_strand_id
1 'polypeptide(L)'
;MLQLWDLISLLLCGGLSEARHIENVPTHEAVTKITLSPIGAEMCSLSPWPFGPDSFTAHVDGRRLTRATFESDDDFRAALAGAEWQALAFTFVRGG
;
A
#
# COMPACT_ATOMS: atom_id res chain seq x y z
N MET A 1 12.93 -6.51 5.22
CA MET A 1 12.34 -6.18 3.90
C MET A 1 10.85 -6.53 3.80
N LEU A 2 10.40 -7.70 4.29
CA LEU A 2 8.97 -8.07 4.28
C LEU A 2 8.06 -7.05 5.01
N GLN A 3 8.46 -6.60 6.21
CA GLN A 3 7.72 -5.60 7.00
C GLN A 3 7.43 -4.29 6.25
N LEU A 4 8.33 -3.85 5.35
CA LEU A 4 8.11 -2.67 4.52
C LEU A 4 6.94 -2.90 3.56
N TRP A 5 6.91 -4.06 2.92
CA TRP A 5 5.87 -4.43 1.97
C TRP A 5 4.52 -4.66 2.66
N ASP A 6 4.54 -5.24 3.86
CA ASP A 6 3.34 -5.36 4.71
C ASP A 6 2.77 -3.96 5.00
N LEU A 7 3.62 -3.01 5.44
CA LEU A 7 3.20 -1.63 5.68
C LEU A 7 2.68 -0.94 4.41
N ILE A 8 3.38 -1.08 3.28
CA ILE A 8 2.96 -0.49 2.00
C ILE A 8 1.60 -1.04 1.57
N SER A 9 1.35 -2.35 1.70
CA SER A 9 0.05 -2.94 1.34
C SER A 9 -1.11 -2.36 2.17
N LEU A 10 -0.90 -2.12 3.47
CA LEU A 10 -1.88 -1.46 4.32
C LEU A 10 -2.13 0.00 3.91
N LEU A 11 -1.06 0.74 3.58
CA LEU A 11 -1.18 2.12 3.12
C LEU A 11 -1.96 2.22 1.81
N LEU A 12 -1.77 1.27 0.88
CA LEU A 12 -2.49 1.21 -0.39
C LEU A 12 -3.97 0.85 -0.18
N CYS A 13 -4.25 -0.20 0.58
CA CYS A 13 -5.63 -0.60 0.90
C CYS A 13 -6.40 0.47 1.69
N GLY A 14 -5.69 1.30 2.47
CA GLY A 14 -6.27 2.44 3.20
C GLY A 14 -6.55 3.68 2.35
N GLY A 15 -6.22 3.68 1.06
CA GLY A 15 -6.41 4.84 0.18
C GLY A 15 -5.33 5.91 0.37
N LEU A 16 -4.13 5.64 -0.15
CA LEU A 16 -3.00 6.57 -0.11
C LEU A 16 -3.32 7.86 -0.89
N SER A 17 -3.62 8.95 -0.17
CA SER A 17 -3.94 10.26 -0.76
C SER A 17 -2.76 11.24 -0.75
N GLU A 18 -1.78 11.01 0.11
CA GLU A 18 -0.62 11.89 0.30
C GLU A 18 0.67 11.06 0.37
N ALA A 19 1.81 11.72 0.13
CA ALA A 19 3.11 11.09 0.26
C ALA A 19 3.33 10.60 1.70
N ARG A 20 3.87 9.38 1.82
CA ARG A 20 4.24 8.77 3.10
C ARG A 20 5.74 8.58 3.16
N HIS A 21 6.32 9.00 4.27
CA HIS A 21 7.72 8.78 4.59
C HIS A 21 7.82 7.63 5.59
N ILE A 22 8.47 6.55 5.16
CA ILE A 22 8.74 5.38 5.97
C ILE A 22 10.20 5.51 6.41
N GLU A 23 10.39 5.85 7.66
CA GLU A 23 11.71 6.04 8.27
C GLU A 23 12.30 4.70 8.70
N ASN A 24 13.63 4.70 8.90
CA ASN A 24 14.37 3.58 9.45
C ASN A 24 14.21 2.25 8.68
N VAL A 25 14.13 2.31 7.36
CA VAL A 25 14.02 1.11 6.51
C VAL A 25 15.40 0.44 6.40
N PRO A 26 15.57 -0.79 6.91
CA PRO A 26 16.82 -1.51 6.77
C PRO A 26 16.98 -2.01 5.33
N THR A 27 18.06 -1.59 4.68
CA THR A 27 18.53 -2.12 3.38
C THR A 27 19.75 -3.02 3.61
N HIS A 28 20.27 -3.63 2.54
CA HIS A 28 21.47 -4.45 2.62
C HIS A 28 22.71 -3.66 3.10
N GLU A 29 22.78 -2.36 2.77
CA GLU A 29 23.98 -1.54 3.00
C GLU A 29 23.80 -0.54 4.14
N ALA A 30 22.59 -0.03 4.34
CA ALA A 30 22.31 1.02 5.32
C ALA A 30 20.84 1.05 5.77
N VAL A 31 20.57 1.84 6.78
CA VAL A 31 19.20 2.26 7.11
C VAL A 31 18.88 3.51 6.29
N THR A 32 17.72 3.53 5.61
CA THR A 32 17.32 4.64 4.75
C THR A 32 15.86 5.05 4.98
N LYS A 33 15.49 6.19 4.40
CA LYS A 33 14.10 6.64 4.31
C LYS A 33 13.52 6.24 2.96
N ILE A 34 12.33 5.65 2.95
CA ILE A 34 11.56 5.38 1.74
C ILE A 34 10.40 6.38 1.67
N THR A 35 10.21 7.00 0.52
CA THR A 35 9.08 7.86 0.21
C THR A 35 8.17 7.16 -0.79
N LEU A 36 6.91 7.01 -0.41
CA LEU A 36 5.84 6.47 -1.25
C LEU A 36 4.88 7.61 -1.59
N SER A 37 4.78 7.99 -2.86
CA SER A 37 3.94 9.11 -3.30
C SER A 37 2.84 8.63 -4.24
N PRO A 38 1.57 8.97 -4.00
CA PRO A 38 0.49 8.60 -4.91
C PRO A 38 0.58 9.41 -6.22
N ILE A 39 0.35 8.73 -7.34
CA ILE A 39 0.23 9.33 -8.69
C ILE A 39 -1.23 9.18 -9.20
N GLY A 40 -2.03 8.35 -8.53
CA GLY A 40 -3.45 8.14 -8.80
C GLY A 40 -3.99 7.06 -7.86
N ALA A 41 -5.18 6.53 -8.18
CA ALA A 41 -5.81 5.50 -7.35
C ALA A 41 -5.03 4.17 -7.31
N GLU A 42 -4.39 3.80 -8.43
CA GLU A 42 -3.75 2.50 -8.62
C GLU A 42 -2.25 2.62 -8.98
N MET A 43 -1.67 3.82 -8.81
CA MET A 43 -0.27 4.09 -9.15
C MET A 43 0.41 4.93 -8.09
N CYS A 44 1.64 4.56 -7.75
CA CYS A 44 2.49 5.29 -6.81
C CYS A 44 3.95 5.25 -7.24
N SER A 45 4.72 6.27 -6.85
CA SER A 45 6.17 6.26 -6.96
C SER A 45 6.83 5.89 -5.65
N LEU A 46 7.98 5.22 -5.76
CA LEU A 46 8.81 4.80 -4.62
C LEU A 46 10.23 5.37 -4.79
N SER A 47 10.75 6.02 -3.75
CA SER A 47 12.10 6.60 -3.73
C SER A 47 12.79 6.42 -2.37
N PRO A 48 14.04 5.92 -2.30
CA PRO A 48 14.83 5.39 -3.42
C PRO A 48 14.22 4.11 -4.00
N TRP A 49 14.43 3.91 -5.31
CA TRP A 49 13.89 2.77 -6.04
C TRP A 49 14.78 1.53 -5.86
N PRO A 50 14.28 0.43 -5.26
CA PRO A 50 15.11 -0.72 -4.90
C PRO A 50 15.20 -1.80 -5.98
N PHE A 51 14.58 -1.62 -7.15
CA PHE A 51 14.47 -2.64 -8.18
C PHE A 51 15.26 -2.31 -9.44
N GLY A 52 15.63 -3.36 -10.19
CA GLY A 52 16.25 -3.22 -11.50
C GLY A 52 15.31 -2.60 -12.55
N PRO A 53 14.12 -3.18 -12.80
CA PRO A 53 13.12 -2.60 -13.69
C PRO A 53 12.59 -1.27 -13.19
N ASP A 54 12.20 -0.35 -14.07
CA ASP A 54 11.71 0.99 -13.68
C ASP A 54 10.26 1.00 -13.16
N SER A 55 9.55 -0.12 -13.29
CA SER A 55 8.22 -0.31 -12.74
C SER A 55 7.93 -1.78 -12.47
N PHE A 56 6.97 -2.03 -11.59
CA PHE A 56 6.34 -3.33 -11.43
C PHE A 56 4.88 -3.16 -10.97
N THR A 57 4.05 -4.16 -11.23
CA THR A 57 2.67 -4.20 -10.74
C THR A 57 2.54 -5.26 -9.66
N ALA A 58 2.14 -4.84 -8.46
CA ALA A 58 1.77 -5.74 -7.38
C ALA A 58 0.29 -6.08 -7.47
N HIS A 59 -0.02 -7.37 -7.40
CA HIS A 59 -1.39 -7.86 -7.29
C HIS A 59 -1.65 -8.23 -5.84
N VAL A 60 -2.76 -7.74 -5.28
CA VAL A 60 -3.17 -8.03 -3.90
C VAL A 60 -4.66 -8.35 -3.87
N ASP A 61 -5.05 -9.31 -3.05
CA ASP A 61 -6.45 -9.60 -2.80
C ASP A 61 -6.94 -8.72 -1.66
N GLY A 62 -8.05 -8.02 -1.88
CA GLY A 62 -8.64 -7.11 -0.89
C GLY A 62 -10.16 -7.21 -0.85
N ARG A 63 -10.75 -6.59 0.17
CA ARG A 63 -12.21 -6.43 0.28
C ARG A 63 -12.53 -4.96 0.37
N ARG A 64 -13.41 -4.49 -0.52
CA ARG A 64 -13.83 -3.08 -0.52
C ARG A 64 -15.06 -2.91 0.35
N LEU A 65 -14.92 -2.10 1.41
CA LEU A 65 -16.05 -1.67 2.22
C LEU A 65 -16.69 -0.43 1.58
N THR A 66 -18.02 -0.42 1.46
CA THR A 66 -18.78 0.67 0.82
C THR A 66 -19.08 1.84 1.76
N ARG A 67 -18.76 1.68 3.06
CA ARG A 67 -18.93 2.69 4.10
C ARG A 67 -17.65 2.86 4.90
N ALA A 68 -17.41 4.08 5.36
CA ALA A 68 -16.23 4.45 6.14
C ALA A 68 -16.43 4.37 7.66
N THR A 69 -17.68 4.31 8.12
CA THR A 69 -18.03 4.30 9.55
C THR A 69 -18.89 3.08 9.91
N PHE A 70 -18.64 2.58 11.12
CA PHE A 70 -19.27 1.39 11.68
C PHE A 70 -19.73 1.72 13.10
N GLU A 71 -20.88 1.18 13.49
CA GLU A 71 -21.48 1.46 14.81
C GLU A 71 -20.75 0.71 15.93
N SER A 72 -20.07 -0.39 15.58
CA SER A 72 -19.26 -1.20 16.49
C SER A 72 -18.21 -2.01 15.72
N ASP A 73 -17.28 -2.60 16.48
CA ASP A 73 -16.32 -3.57 15.94
C ASP A 73 -17.00 -4.78 15.30
N ASP A 74 -18.11 -5.25 15.88
CA ASP A 74 -18.84 -6.41 15.35
C ASP A 74 -19.55 -6.07 14.04
N ASP A 75 -20.08 -4.86 13.94
CA ASP A 75 -20.66 -4.32 12.71
C ASP A 75 -19.58 -4.19 11.59
N PHE A 76 -18.37 -3.74 11.95
CA PHE A 76 -17.22 -3.75 11.05
C PHE A 76 -16.83 -5.16 10.60
N ARG A 77 -16.70 -6.11 11.53
CA ARG A 77 -16.34 -7.50 11.22
C ARG A 77 -17.38 -8.16 10.33
N ALA A 78 -18.67 -7.93 10.59
CA ALA A 78 -19.77 -8.48 9.78
C ALA A 78 -19.73 -7.92 8.35
N ALA A 79 -19.55 -6.60 8.20
CA ALA A 79 -19.42 -5.98 6.89
C ALA A 79 -18.18 -6.47 6.13
N LEU A 80 -17.03 -6.59 6.82
CA LEU A 80 -15.82 -7.13 6.24
C LEU A 80 -16.00 -8.59 5.82
N ALA A 81 -16.65 -9.42 6.64
CA ALA A 81 -16.92 -10.82 6.35
C ALA A 81 -17.84 -11.01 5.13
N GLY A 82 -18.83 -10.13 4.97
CA GLY A 82 -19.78 -10.15 3.85
C GLY A 82 -19.27 -9.54 2.55
N ALA A 83 -18.18 -8.75 2.57
CA ALA A 83 -17.62 -8.14 1.37
C ALA A 83 -16.93 -9.17 0.47
N GLU A 84 -17.11 -9.02 -0.84
CA GLU A 84 -16.45 -9.87 -1.83
C GLU A 84 -14.95 -9.60 -1.91
N TRP A 85 -14.19 -10.68 -2.08
CA TRP A 85 -12.77 -10.58 -2.44
C TRP A 85 -12.63 -10.03 -3.85
N GLN A 86 -11.73 -9.08 -4.02
CA GLN A 86 -11.42 -8.41 -5.27
C GLN A 86 -9.91 -8.46 -5.47
N ALA A 87 -9.49 -8.80 -6.69
CA ALA A 87 -8.11 -8.64 -7.10
C ALA A 87 -7.86 -7.15 -7.36
N LEU A 88 -6.91 -6.57 -6.63
CA LEU A 88 -6.45 -5.20 -6.78
C LEU A 88 -5.06 -5.22 -7.43
N ALA A 89 -4.79 -4.22 -8.26
CA ALA A 89 -3.50 -4.05 -8.89
C ALA A 89 -2.97 -2.64 -8.59
N PHE A 90 -1.72 -2.57 -8.12
CA PHE A 90 -1.03 -1.31 -7.88
C PHE A 90 0.27 -1.28 -8.67
N THR A 91 0.44 -0.25 -9.50
CA THR A 91 1.66 -0.04 -10.27
C THR A 91 2.60 0.86 -9.49
N PHE A 92 3.80 0.35 -9.24
CA PHE A 92 4.91 1.09 -8.65
C PHE A 92 5.84 1.54 -9.75
N VAL A 93 6.28 2.80 -9.67
CA VAL A 93 7.26 3.39 -10.59
C VAL A 93 8.42 4.01 -9.83
N ARG A 94 9.58 4.11 -10.46
CA ARG A 94 10.74 4.84 -9.93
C ARG A 94 10.34 6.28 -9.61
N GLY A 95 10.55 6.71 -8.36
CA GLY A 95 10.47 8.12 -7.98
C GLY A 95 11.70 8.89 -8.49
N GLY A 96 11.45 10.08 -9.06
CA GLY A 96 12.49 11.03 -9.45
C GLY A 96 13.11 11.76 -8.26
#